data_AF-A0A526YIL4-F1
#
_entry.id   AF-A0A526YIL4-F1
#
_cell.length_a   1.000
_cell.length_b   1.000
_cell.length_c   1.000
_cell.angle_alpha   90.00
_cell.angle_beta   90.00
_cell.angle_gamma   90.00
#
_symmetry.space_group_name_H-M   'P 1'
#
loop_
_entity.id
_entity.type
_entity.pdbx_description
1 polymer ?
#
loop_
_entity_poly.entity_id
_entity_poly.type
_entity_poly.pdbx_seq_one_letter_code
_entity_poly.pdbx_strand_id
1 'polypeptide(L)'
;ADLGFDEQFPWAPGEAPMPLVALIGSEAPGRIEWALSHKADAQLLKPVGNAGVYSALLIARQSFEARKLLASEISSLRLRVAERQTIVRAVEALSKGAEDGRAYAQLRSLAMSWQISVEEAARRIVAMTEEEGGDDQSHRA
;
A
#
# COMPACT_ATOMS: atom_id res chain seq x y z
N ALA A 1 5.81 -30.11 20.58
CA ALA A 1 6.17 -29.78 19.19
C ALA A 1 5.46 -28.50 18.78
N ASP A 2 6.13 -27.62 18.04
CA ASP A 2 5.49 -26.43 17.45
C ASP A 2 4.77 -26.84 16.16
N LEU A 3 3.54 -26.35 15.95
CA LEU A 3 2.63 -26.81 14.89
C LEU A 3 2.37 -25.74 13.82
N GLY A 4 3.24 -24.74 13.66
CA GLY A 4 3.06 -23.70 12.64
C GLY A 4 3.16 -24.26 11.22
N PHE A 5 2.22 -23.89 10.36
CA PHE A 5 2.20 -24.13 8.90
C PHE A 5 1.56 -22.94 8.17
N ASP A 6 1.87 -22.75 6.89
CA ASP A 6 1.65 -21.48 6.16
C ASP A 6 0.17 -21.07 5.97
N GLU A 7 -0.76 -22.02 6.02
CA GLU A 7 -2.21 -21.76 5.86
C GLU A 7 -2.97 -21.84 7.20
N GLN A 8 -2.27 -21.69 8.31
CA GLN A 8 -2.89 -21.78 9.64
C GLN A 8 -3.93 -20.67 9.89
N PHE A 9 -3.81 -19.54 9.18
CA PHE A 9 -4.64 -18.36 9.39
C PHE A 9 -5.44 -17.97 8.13
N PRO A 10 -6.64 -17.39 8.29
CA PRO A 10 -7.49 -16.97 7.17
C PRO A 10 -7.08 -15.61 6.57
N TRP A 11 -5.88 -15.12 6.86
CA TRP A 11 -5.33 -13.86 6.35
C TRP A 11 -3.91 -14.07 5.81
N ALA A 12 -3.49 -13.19 4.90
CA ALA A 12 -2.14 -13.26 4.36
C ALA A 12 -1.08 -12.97 5.44
N PRO A 13 0.13 -13.53 5.32
CA PRO A 13 1.22 -13.28 6.27
C PRO A 13 1.46 -11.78 6.50
N GLY A 14 1.42 -11.36 7.76
CA GLY A 14 1.60 -9.97 8.15
C GLY A 14 0.36 -9.07 8.06
N GLU A 15 -0.80 -9.62 7.72
CA GLU A 15 -2.10 -8.93 7.68
C GLU A 15 -3.01 -9.31 8.85
N ALA A 16 -2.45 -9.90 9.91
CA ALA A 16 -3.22 -10.26 11.09
C ALA A 16 -4.03 -9.05 11.63
N PRO A 17 -5.35 -9.20 11.90
CA PRO A 17 -6.21 -8.10 12.33
C PRO A 17 -6.05 -7.75 13.82
N MET A 18 -5.12 -8.43 14.51
CA MET A 18 -4.89 -8.33 15.94
C MET A 18 -3.40 -8.53 16.27
N PRO A 19 -2.94 -8.12 17.46
CA PRO A 19 -1.59 -8.43 17.93
C PRO A 19 -1.32 -9.94 17.96
N LEU A 20 -0.19 -10.36 17.41
CA LEU A 20 0.20 -11.76 17.30
C LEU A 20 1.44 -12.07 18.15
N VAL A 21 1.38 -13.10 18.99
CA VAL A 21 2.52 -13.58 19.80
C VAL A 21 2.92 -14.97 19.34
N ALA A 22 4.15 -15.13 18.88
CA ALA A 22 4.70 -16.43 18.49
C ALA A 22 5.11 -17.23 19.74
N LEU A 23 4.51 -18.41 19.92
CA LEU A 23 4.93 -19.35 20.97
C LEU A 23 5.99 -20.31 20.42
N ILE A 24 7.24 -20.10 20.79
CA ILE A 24 8.41 -20.81 20.24
C ILE A 24 8.91 -21.83 21.25
N GLY A 25 8.79 -23.12 20.93
CA GLY A 25 9.39 -24.20 21.72
C GLY A 25 10.76 -24.64 21.21
N SER A 26 11.11 -24.30 19.97
CA SER A 26 12.42 -24.54 19.38
C SER A 26 12.83 -23.33 18.54
N GLU A 27 14.00 -22.78 18.83
CA GLU A 27 14.62 -21.69 18.05
C GLU A 27 15.27 -22.21 16.76
N ALA A 28 14.78 -23.32 16.21
CA ALA A 28 15.21 -23.78 14.90
C ALA A 28 14.98 -22.67 13.86
N PRO A 29 15.96 -22.39 12.96
CA PRO A 29 15.89 -21.27 12.03
C PRO A 29 14.56 -21.17 11.26
N GLY A 30 14.08 -22.29 10.71
CA GLY A 30 12.81 -22.32 9.98
C GLY A 30 11.57 -21.95 10.82
N ARG A 31 11.62 -22.13 12.15
CA ARG A 31 10.53 -21.70 13.06
C ARG A 31 10.56 -20.20 13.30
N ILE A 32 11.76 -19.64 13.45
CA ILE A 32 11.94 -18.20 13.56
C ILE A 32 11.52 -17.53 12.25
N GLU A 33 11.97 -18.05 11.11
CA GLU A 33 11.59 -17.56 9.78
C GLU A 33 10.08 -17.61 9.57
N TRP A 34 9.41 -18.69 9.96
CA TRP A 34 7.95 -18.79 9.88
C TRP A 34 7.22 -17.76 10.77
N ALA A 35 7.70 -17.54 12.00
CA ALA A 35 7.12 -16.53 12.89
C ALA A 35 7.33 -15.09 12.33
N LEU A 36 8.49 -14.85 11.72
CA LEU A 36 8.82 -13.57 11.10
C LEU A 36 8.02 -13.34 9.81
N SER A 37 7.80 -14.36 8.98
CA SER A 37 7.00 -14.23 7.76
C SER A 37 5.55 -13.82 8.07
N HIS A 38 5.01 -14.31 9.19
CA HIS A 38 3.69 -13.92 9.70
C HIS A 38 3.67 -12.57 10.42
N LYS A 39 4.83 -11.89 10.53
CA LYS A 39 5.04 -10.64 11.29
C LYS A 39 4.49 -10.72 12.71
N ALA A 40 4.88 -11.77 13.46
CA ALA A 40 4.59 -11.84 14.87
C ALA A 40 5.07 -10.55 15.59
N ASP A 41 4.18 -9.95 16.37
CA ASP A 41 4.41 -8.67 17.04
C ASP A 41 5.25 -8.83 18.34
N ALA A 42 5.28 -10.04 18.89
CA ALA A 42 6.19 -10.48 19.94
C ALA A 42 6.42 -12.01 19.89
N GLN A 43 7.33 -12.50 20.73
CA GLN A 43 7.58 -13.94 20.93
C GLN A 43 7.58 -14.32 22.41
N LEU A 44 7.26 -15.59 22.68
CA LEU A 44 7.33 -16.19 24.01
C LEU A 44 7.87 -17.61 23.90
N LEU A 45 8.93 -17.90 24.67
CA LEU A 45 9.56 -19.22 24.67
C LEU A 45 8.76 -20.22 25.52
N LYS A 46 8.66 -21.47 25.05
CA LYS A 46 8.12 -22.58 25.84
C LYS A 46 9.23 -23.21 26.70
N PRO A 47 8.93 -23.68 27.93
CA PRO A 47 7.62 -23.71 28.57
C PRO A 47 7.17 -22.30 29.01
N VAL A 48 5.89 -22.00 28.78
CA VAL A 48 5.32 -20.71 29.16
C VAL A 48 5.12 -20.68 30.67
N GLY A 49 5.92 -19.87 31.36
CA GLY A 49 5.72 -19.54 32.77
C GLY A 49 4.97 -18.22 32.96
N ASN A 50 4.70 -17.84 34.22
CA ASN A 50 4.06 -16.55 34.53
C ASN A 50 4.94 -15.34 34.21
N ALA A 51 6.26 -15.53 34.19
CA ALA A 51 7.20 -14.48 33.81
C ALA A 51 7.15 -14.24 32.29
N GLY A 52 7.12 -12.98 31.87
CA GLY A 52 7.23 -12.59 30.47
C GLY A 52 5.93 -12.56 29.67
N VAL A 53 4.84 -13.20 30.14
CA VAL A 53 3.52 -13.13 29.46
C VAL A 53 3.02 -11.70 29.36
N TYR A 54 3.02 -10.95 30.47
CA TYR A 54 2.60 -9.55 30.47
C TYR A 54 3.45 -8.69 29.53
N SER A 55 4.77 -8.85 29.58
CA SER A 55 5.70 -8.15 28.70
C SER A 55 5.45 -8.48 27.23
N ALA A 56 5.26 -9.75 26.90
CA ALA A 56 4.99 -10.19 25.53
C ALA A 56 3.67 -9.60 25.00
N LEU A 57 2.63 -9.55 25.82
CA LEU A 57 1.35 -8.93 25.45
C LEU A 57 1.49 -7.42 25.22
N LEU A 58 2.21 -6.72 26.10
CA LEU A 58 2.41 -5.27 25.99
C LEU A 58 3.25 -4.93 24.73
N ILE A 59 4.34 -5.67 24.52
CA ILE A 59 5.19 -5.52 23.33
C ILE A 59 4.37 -5.82 22.06
N ALA A 60 3.63 -6.92 22.03
CA ALA A 60 2.81 -7.27 20.87
C ALA A 60 1.78 -6.20 20.54
N ARG A 61 1.10 -5.67 21.56
CA ARG A 61 0.13 -4.59 21.36
C ARG A 61 0.80 -3.34 20.77
N GLN A 62 1.91 -2.90 21.33
CA GLN A 62 2.62 -1.70 20.86
C GLN A 62 3.15 -1.90 19.43
N SER A 63 3.76 -3.05 19.15
CA SER A 63 4.24 -3.42 17.82
C SER A 63 3.10 -3.46 16.78
N PHE A 64 1.94 -4.02 17.15
CA PHE A 64 0.75 -4.03 16.29
C PHE A 64 0.24 -2.62 15.99
N GLU A 65 0.13 -1.76 17.00
CA GLU A 65 -0.31 -0.37 16.83
C GLU A 65 0.66 0.41 15.91
N ALA A 66 1.97 0.24 16.10
CA ALA A 66 2.98 0.84 15.24
C ALA A 66 2.90 0.31 13.80
N ARG A 67 2.76 -1.00 13.61
CA ARG A 67 2.58 -1.63 12.30
C ARG A 67 1.36 -1.06 11.58
N LYS A 68 0.23 -0.92 12.27
CA LYS A 68 -1.00 -0.35 11.70
C LYS A 68 -0.84 1.12 11.31
N LEU A 69 -0.19 1.92 12.16
CA LEU A 69 0.07 3.34 11.89
C LEU A 69 0.94 3.51 10.64
N LEU A 70 2.06 2.78 10.56
CA LEU A 70 2.94 2.82 9.39
C LEU A 70 2.23 2.35 8.11
N ALA A 71 1.41 1.29 8.19
CA ALA A 71 0.64 0.81 7.04
C ALA A 71 -0.36 1.87 6.55
N SER A 72 -1.02 2.58 7.47
CA SER A 72 -1.92 3.69 7.14
C SER A 72 -1.17 4.85 6.50
N GLU A 73 0.00 5.21 7.04
CA GLU A 73 0.82 6.30 6.49
C GLU A 73 1.32 5.97 5.09
N ILE A 74 1.88 4.77 4.89
CA ILE A 74 2.29 4.27 3.57
C ILE A 74 1.13 4.31 2.57
N SER A 75 -0.06 3.88 2.99
CA SER A 75 -1.25 3.90 2.13
C SER A 75 -1.63 5.33 1.72
N SER A 76 -1.63 6.27 2.66
CA SER A 76 -1.90 7.68 2.37
C SER A 76 -0.83 8.34 1.48
N LEU A 77 0.44 8.00 1.68
CA LEU A 77 1.54 8.48 0.84
C LEU A 77 1.46 7.91 -0.58
N ARG A 78 1.14 6.62 -0.72
CA ARG A 78 0.93 5.99 -2.03
C ARG A 78 -0.22 6.63 -2.78
N LEU A 79 -1.33 6.93 -2.09
CA LEU A 79 -2.46 7.66 -2.68
C LEU A 79 -2.01 9.03 -3.21
N ARG A 80 -1.28 9.81 -2.40
CA ARG A 80 -0.74 11.12 -2.79
C ARG A 80 0.23 11.06 -3.97
N VAL A 81 1.06 10.02 -4.06
CA VAL A 81 1.98 9.84 -5.19
C VAL A 81 1.21 9.49 -6.47
N ALA A 82 0.23 8.60 -6.38
CA ALA A 82 -0.63 8.24 -7.52
C ALA A 82 -1.41 9.44 -8.07
N GLU A 83 -1.90 10.32 -7.19
CA GLU A 83 -2.54 11.58 -7.57
C GLU A 83 -1.60 12.48 -8.40
N ARG A 84 -0.32 12.59 -8.02
CA ARG A 84 0.67 13.40 -8.75
C ARG A 84 1.11 12.78 -10.08
N GLN A 85 1.27 11.47 -10.15
CA GLN A 85 1.62 10.78 -11.41
C GLN A 85 0.55 11.03 -12.49
N THR A 86 -0.72 11.04 -12.08
CA THR A 86 -1.84 11.34 -12.99
C THR A 86 -1.73 12.76 -13.55
N ILE A 87 -1.37 13.74 -12.72
CA ILE A 87 -1.15 15.12 -13.16
C ILE A 87 0.02 15.19 -14.16
N VAL A 88 1.14 14.52 -13.90
CA VAL A 88 2.29 14.51 -14.83
C VAL A 88 1.89 13.91 -16.17
N ARG A 89 1.20 12.76 -16.19
CA ARG A 89 0.69 12.14 -17.42
C ARG A 89 -0.26 13.06 -18.19
N ALA A 90 -1.16 13.75 -17.49
CA ALA A 90 -2.08 14.72 -18.12
C ALA A 90 -1.32 15.92 -18.71
N VAL A 91 -0.31 16.44 -17.99
CA VAL A 91 0.54 17.53 -18.48
C VAL A 91 1.32 17.08 -19.71
N GLU A 92 1.91 15.88 -19.71
CA GLU A 92 2.58 15.31 -20.89
C GLU A 92 1.63 15.16 -22.08
N ALA A 93 0.41 14.69 -21.85
CA ALA A 93 -0.59 14.54 -22.90
C ALA A 93 -1.00 15.89 -23.52
N LEU A 94 -1.17 16.92 -22.67
CA LEU A 94 -1.46 18.29 -23.12
C LEU A 94 -0.26 18.95 -23.82
N SER A 95 0.97 18.66 -23.40
CA SER A 95 2.19 19.19 -24.04
C SER A 95 2.38 18.68 -25.46
N LYS A 96 1.89 17.48 -25.81
CA LYS A 96 1.93 16.98 -27.20
C LYS A 96 1.17 17.87 -28.19
N GLY A 97 0.25 18.72 -27.72
CA GLY A 97 -0.54 19.64 -28.53
C GLY A 97 -0.24 21.13 -28.32
N ALA A 98 0.76 21.50 -27.51
CA ALA A 98 1.01 22.91 -27.12
C ALA A 98 2.51 23.26 -27.09
N GLU A 99 2.84 24.55 -27.31
CA GLU A 99 4.21 25.07 -27.15
C GLU A 99 4.72 24.90 -25.71
N ASP A 100 5.97 24.47 -25.58
CA ASP A 100 6.61 24.01 -24.34
C ASP A 100 6.40 24.95 -23.15
N GLY A 101 5.94 24.38 -22.02
CA GLY A 101 5.90 25.04 -20.71
C GLY A 101 4.54 25.57 -20.25
N ARG A 102 3.48 25.54 -21.08
CA ARG A 102 2.13 26.02 -20.68
C ARG A 102 1.13 24.94 -20.27
N ALA A 103 1.46 23.66 -20.43
CA ALA A 103 0.54 22.55 -20.23
C ALA A 103 -0.06 22.45 -18.80
N TYR A 104 0.70 22.75 -17.75
CA TYR A 104 0.15 22.78 -16.39
C TYR A 104 -0.84 23.93 -16.17
N ALA A 105 -0.58 25.11 -16.76
CA ALA A 105 -1.50 26.24 -16.70
C ALA A 105 -2.81 25.93 -17.45
N GLN A 106 -2.72 25.24 -18.58
CA GLN A 106 -3.87 24.74 -19.33
C GLN A 106 -4.67 23.72 -18.52
N LEU A 107 -4.02 22.75 -17.88
CA LEU A 107 -4.69 21.79 -16.99
C LEU A 107 -5.43 22.50 -15.85
N ARG A 108 -4.80 23.51 -15.23
CA ARG A 108 -5.44 24.30 -14.17
C ARG A 108 -6.64 25.10 -14.68
N SER A 109 -6.57 25.64 -15.90
CA SER A 109 -7.68 26.35 -16.54
C SER A 109 -8.88 25.41 -16.78
N LEU A 110 -8.61 24.20 -17.27
CA LEU A 110 -9.64 23.17 -17.48
C LEU A 110 -10.28 22.72 -16.16
N ALA A 111 -9.49 22.51 -15.12
CA ALA A 111 -10.03 22.20 -13.79
C ALA A 111 -10.99 23.29 -13.28
N MET A 112 -10.63 24.56 -13.47
CA MET A 112 -11.47 25.70 -13.08
C MET A 112 -12.75 25.79 -13.91
N SER A 113 -12.68 25.58 -15.23
CA SER A 113 -13.87 25.64 -16.10
C SER A 113 -14.85 24.50 -15.83
N TRP A 114 -14.33 23.32 -15.48
CA TRP A 114 -15.11 22.15 -15.08
C TRP A 114 -15.57 22.18 -13.62
N GLN A 115 -15.09 23.13 -12.81
CA GLN A 115 -15.34 23.22 -11.36
C GLN A 115 -14.98 21.94 -10.59
N ILE A 116 -13.86 21.32 -10.95
CA ILE A 116 -13.33 20.12 -10.30
C ILE A 116 -11.89 20.35 -9.82
N SER A 117 -11.37 19.42 -9.03
CA SER A 117 -9.97 19.48 -8.60
C SER A 117 -9.02 19.24 -9.79
N VAL A 118 -7.77 19.71 -9.68
CA VAL A 118 -6.75 19.53 -10.73
C VAL A 118 -6.47 18.04 -10.96
N GLU A 119 -6.54 17.23 -9.91
CA GLU A 119 -6.40 15.78 -9.94
C GLU A 119 -7.52 15.11 -10.76
N GLU A 120 -8.77 15.53 -10.55
CA GLU A 120 -9.91 15.01 -11.31
C GLU A 120 -9.86 15.43 -12.78
N ALA A 121 -9.46 16.68 -13.05
CA ALA A 121 -9.21 17.15 -14.41
C ALA A 121 -8.09 16.34 -15.09
N ALA A 122 -7.01 16.02 -14.37
CA ALA A 122 -5.93 15.19 -14.89
C ALA A 122 -6.39 13.76 -15.21
N ARG A 123 -7.18 13.13 -14.34
CA ARG A 123 -7.80 11.82 -14.60
C ARG A 123 -8.62 11.84 -15.88
N ARG A 124 -9.46 12.86 -16.03
CA ARG A 124 -10.34 13.02 -17.20
C ARG A 124 -9.57 13.19 -18.50
N ILE A 125 -8.50 13.99 -18.50
CA ILE A 125 -7.64 14.18 -19.67
C ILE A 125 -6.93 12.87 -20.05
N VAL A 126 -6.35 12.16 -19.09
CA VAL A 126 -5.68 10.88 -19.35
C VAL A 126 -6.66 9.88 -19.96
N ALA A 127 -7.87 9.76 -19.42
CA ALA A 127 -8.91 8.86 -19.95
C ALA A 127 -9.29 9.21 -21.40
N MET A 128 -9.52 10.50 -21.70
CA MET A 128 -9.83 10.95 -23.07
C MET A 128 -8.72 10.60 -24.07
N THR A 129 -7.45 10.74 -23.68
CA THR A 129 -6.32 10.42 -24.55
C THR A 129 -6.05 8.92 -24.71
N GLU A 130 -6.46 8.10 -23.74
CA GLU A 130 -6.43 6.63 -23.86
C GLU A 130 -7.52 6.13 -24.82
N GLU A 131 -8.70 6.77 -24.83
CA GLU A 131 -9.80 6.48 -25.77
C GLU A 131 -9.45 6.87 -27.22
N GLU A 132 -8.91 8.07 -27.43
CA GLU A 132 -8.49 8.54 -28.76
C GLU A 132 -7.37 7.68 -29.39
N GLY A 133 -6.47 7.12 -28.56
CA GLY A 133 -5.41 6.22 -29.02
C GLY A 133 -5.86 4.79 -29.35
N GLY A 134 -7.01 4.36 -28.81
CA GLY A 134 -7.61 3.04 -29.06
C GLY A 134 -8.40 2.97 -30.37
N ASP A 135 -9.05 4.07 -30.77
CA ASP A 135 -9.80 4.16 -32.02
C ASP A 135 -8.88 4.21 -33.27
N ASP A 136 -7.71 4.85 -33.18
CA ASP A 136 -6.74 4.91 -34.30
C ASP A 136 -6.07 3.55 -34.61
N GLN A 137 -6.01 2.63 -33.62
CA GLN A 137 -5.52 1.26 -33.82
C GLN A 137 -6.58 0.32 -34.42
N SER A 138 -7.86 0.57 -34.14
CA SER A 138 -8.96 -0.28 -34.64
C SER A 138 -9.30 -0.02 -36.12
N HIS A 139 -8.94 1.15 -36.66
CA HIS A 139 -9.12 1.48 -38.09
C HIS A 139 -7.97 1.05 -39.00
N ARG A 140 -6.87 0.49 -38.45
CA ARG A 140 -5.69 0.05 -39.20
C ARG A 140 -5.52 -1.48 -39.31
N ALA A 141 -6.51 -2.26 -38.87
CA ALA A 141 -6.53 -3.73 -38.98
C ALA A 141 -7.35 -4.22 -40.17
#